data_AF-A0A2S6HKS5-F1
#
_entry.id   AF-A0A2S6HKS5-F1
#
_cell.length_a   1.000
_cell.length_b   1.000
_cell.length_c   1.000
_cell.angle_alpha   90.00
_cell.angle_beta   90.00
_cell.angle_gamma   90.00
#
_symmetry.space_group_name_H-M   'P 1'
#
loop_
_entity.id
_entity.type
_entity.pdbx_description
1 polymer ?
#
loop_
_entity_poly.entity_id
_entity_poly.type
_entity_poly.pdbx_seq_one_letter_code
_entity_poly.pdbx_strand_id
1 'polypeptide(L)' 'MGFSVTHLLVVLAIVIVVFGTKRLRNIGTDLGGAIKGFRAAVADGGEDKPVADKGEAIEGEVIFKNDKA' A
#
# COMPACT_ATOMS: atom_id res chain seq x y z
N MET A 1 21.76 16.18 -20.23
CA MET A 1 20.46 16.40 -19.57
C MET A 1 19.93 15.04 -19.16
N GLY A 2 20.26 14.62 -17.94
CA GLY A 2 19.93 13.28 -17.45
C GLY A 2 18.48 13.18 -16.95
N PHE A 3 18.03 11.95 -16.70
CA PHE A 3 16.79 11.69 -15.97
C PHE A 3 16.87 12.34 -14.59
N SER A 4 16.31 13.54 -14.48
CA SER A 4 16.18 14.29 -13.23
C SER A 4 14.86 13.92 -12.54
N VAL A 5 14.78 14.19 -11.23
CA VAL A 5 13.58 13.98 -10.41
C VAL A 5 12.33 14.59 -11.05
N THR A 6 12.45 15.77 -11.69
CA THR A 6 11.35 16.42 -12.41
C THR A 6 10.79 15.56 -13.55
N HIS A 7 11.63 14.81 -14.26
CA HIS A 7 11.18 13.94 -15.35
C HIS A 7 10.40 12.74 -14.80
N LEU A 8 10.83 12.17 -13.67
CA LEU A 8 10.11 11.07 -13.01
C LEU A 8 8.72 11.51 -12.54
N LEU A 9 8.58 12.73 -12.02
CA LEU A 9 7.27 13.26 -11.61
C LEU A 9 6.32 13.43 -12.79
N VAL A 10 6.81 13.93 -13.93
CA VAL A 10 6.01 14.10 -15.15
C VAL A 10 5.55 12.74 -15.68
N VAL A 11 6.44 11.74 -15.73
CA VAL A 11 6.09 10.38 -16.14
C VAL A 11 5.07 9.76 -15.19
N LEU A 12 5.25 9.91 -13.88
CA LEU A 12 4.31 9.41 -12.88
C LEU A 12 2.92 10.02 -13.05
N ALA A 13 2.85 11.33 -13.30
CA ALA A 13 1.58 12.02 -13.54
C ALA A 13 0.85 11.42 -14.75
N ILE A 14 1.54 11.17 -15.86
CA ILE A 14 0.96 10.55 -17.05
C ILE A 14 0.44 9.13 -16.75
N VAL A 15 1.23 8.32 -16.02
CA VAL A 15 0.81 6.96 -15.62
C VAL A 15 -0.47 7.01 -14.78
N ILE A 16 -0.55 7.94 -13.82
CA ILE A 16 -1.76 8.08 -12.99
C ILE A 16 -2.97 8.48 -13.84
N VAL A 17 -2.81 9.34 -14.84
CA VAL A 17 -3.91 9.77 -15.73
C VAL A 17 -4.37 8.61 -16.61
N VAL A 18 -3.46 7.81 -17.16
CA VAL A 18 -3.80 6.68 -18.06
C VAL A 18 -4.44 5.52 -17.29
N PHE A 19 -3.86 5.14 -16.15
CA PHE A 19 -4.32 3.98 -15.39
C PHE A 19 -5.39 4.31 -14.35
N GLY A 20 -5.49 5.58 -13.94
CA GLY A 20 -6.29 6.02 -12.80
C GLY A 20 -5.69 5.61 -11.45
N THR A 21 -5.98 6.38 -10.40
CA THR A 21 -5.48 6.12 -9.04
C THR A 21 -6.03 4.82 -8.44
N LYS A 22 -7.23 4.40 -8.83
CA LYS A 22 -7.89 3.19 -8.30
C LYS A 22 -7.17 1.90 -8.70
N ARG A 23 -6.74 1.79 -9.97
CA ARG A 23 -5.96 0.64 -10.46
C ARG A 23 -4.55 0.65 -9.87
N LEU A 24 -3.91 1.82 -9.84
CA LEU A 24 -2.58 1.99 -9.28
C LEU A 24 -2.54 1.65 -7.78
N ARG A 25 -3.59 1.99 -7.02
CA ARG A 25 -3.72 1.62 -5.60
C ARG A 25 -3.85 0.12 -5.42
N ASN A 26 -4.76 -0.54 -6.15
CA ASN A 26 -4.98 -1.97 -5.99
C ASN A 26 -3.70 -2.77 -6.30
N ILE A 27 -3.07 -2.48 -7.45
CA ILE A 27 -1.79 -3.11 -7.84
C ILE A 27 -0.66 -2.70 -6.89
N GLY A 28 -0.65 -1.46 -6.43
CA GLY A 28 0.34 -0.94 -5.49
C GLY A 28 0.26 -1.59 -4.11
N THR A 29 -0.94 -1.93 -3.63
CA THR A 29 -1.12 -2.69 -2.38
C THR A 29 -0.57 -4.10 -2.52
N ASP A 30 -0.88 -4.80 -3.62
CA ASP A 30 -0.44 -6.18 -3.86
C ASP A 30 1.09 -6.25 -4.04
N LEU A 31 1.65 -5.41 -4.92
CA LEU A 31 3.10 -5.35 -5.16
C LEU A 31 3.84 -4.76 -3.96
N GLY A 32 3.26 -3.76 -3.28
CA GLY A 32 3.84 -3.14 -2.10
C GLY A 32 3.96 -4.10 -0.93
N GLY A 33 2.97 -4.98 -0.73
CA GLY A 33 3.03 -6.06 0.27
C GLY A 33 4.19 -7.01 0.02
N ALA A 34 4.37 -7.47 -1.23
CA ALA A 34 5.48 -8.34 -1.62
C ALA A 34 6.85 -7.66 -1.44
N ILE A 35 6.97 -6.39 -1.86
CA ILE A 35 8.21 -5.61 -1.73
C ILE A 35 8.52 -5.32 -0.25
N LYS A 36 7.50 -5.13 0.60
CA LYS A 36 7.69 -4.92 2.06
C LYS A 36 8.31 -6.17 2.71
N GLY A 37 7.81 -7.36 2.38
CA GLY A 37 8.40 -8.62 2.86
C GLY A 37 9.83 -8.82 2.36
N PHE A 38 10.11 -8.51 1.10
CA PHE A 38 11.46 -8.56 0.55
C PHE A 38 12.41 -7.56 1.23
N ARG A 39 11.98 -6.31 1.42
CA ARG A 39 12.77 -5.29 2.14
C ARG A 39 13.03 -5.70 3.58
N ALA A 40 12.03 -6.28 4.27
CA ALA A 40 12.19 -6.80 5.62
C ALA A 40 13.24 -7.92 5.64
N ALA A 41 13.13 -8.94 4.78
CA ALA A 41 14.11 -10.03 4.74
C ALA A 41 15.53 -9.59 4.38
N VAL A 42 15.69 -8.57 3.53
CA VAL A 42 17.00 -8.00 3.18
C VAL A 42 17.55 -7.11 4.30
N ALA A 43 16.69 -6.41 5.04
CA ALA A 43 17.09 -5.58 6.18
C ALA A 43 17.35 -6.40 7.45
N ASP A 44 16.60 -7.49 7.66
CA ASP A 44 16.63 -8.39 8.81
C ASP A 44 17.70 -9.48 8.68
N GLY A 45 18.65 -9.37 7.74
CA GLY A 45 19.92 -10.12 7.77
C GLY A 45 20.81 -9.79 9.00
N GLY A 46 20.22 -9.30 10.10
CA GLY A 46 20.86 -8.86 11.32
C GLY A 46 20.04 -9.07 12.60
N GLU A 47 18.70 -8.89 12.62
CA GLU A 47 17.87 -9.09 13.83
C GLU A 47 16.42 -9.45 13.49
N ASP A 48 15.94 -10.58 14.02
CA ASP A 48 14.57 -11.11 13.82
C ASP A 48 13.49 -10.18 14.39
N LYS A 49 12.62 -9.61 13.52
CA LYS A 49 11.32 -9.07 13.93
C LYS A 49 10.18 -9.60 13.04
N PRO A 50 9.08 -10.10 13.63
CA PRO A 50 7.93 -10.56 12.86
C PRO A 50 7.22 -9.36 12.21
N VAL A 51 7.08 -9.40 10.88
CA VAL A 51 6.40 -8.34 10.13
C VAL A 51 4.90 -8.44 10.38
N ALA A 52 4.38 -7.50 11.18
CA ALA A 52 2.95 -7.36 11.46
C ALA A 52 2.14 -7.15 10.17
N ASP A 53 1.26 -8.10 9.89
CA ASP A 53 0.08 -7.91 9.05
C ASP A 53 -0.91 -7.03 9.82
N LYS A 54 -1.03 -5.78 9.39
CA LYS A 54 -2.08 -4.86 9.86
C LYS A 54 -2.89 -4.43 8.65
N GLY A 55 -3.57 -5.41 8.07
CA GLY A 55 -4.63 -5.25 7.07
C GLY A 55 -6.02 -5.38 7.70
N GLU A 56 -6.26 -4.81 8.88
CA GLU A 56 -7.62 -4.71 9.44
C GLU A 56 -8.33 -3.53 8.78
N ALA A 57 -8.96 -3.80 7.64
CA ALA A 57 -10.08 -3.01 7.20
C ALA A 57 -11.20 -3.24 8.22
N ILE A 58 -11.39 -2.27 9.12
CA ILE A 58 -12.57 -2.15 9.96
C ILE A 58 -13.80 -2.00 9.04
N GLU A 59 -14.37 -3.12 8.63
CA GLU A 59 -15.68 -3.20 8.01
C GLU A 59 -16.70 -2.79 9.08
N GLY A 60 -17.42 -1.70 8.83
CA GLY A 60 -18.32 -1.10 9.81
C GLY A 60 -19.46 -2.04 10.18
N GLU A 61 -19.36 -2.68 11.35
CA GLU A 61 -20.53 -3.24 12.02
C GLU A 61 -21.31 -2.08 12.68
N VAL A 62 -22.35 -1.61 11.98
CA VAL A 62 -23.36 -0.73 12.58
C VAL A 62 -24.24 -1.59 13.49
N ILE A 63 -23.86 -1.71 14.76
CA ILE A 63 -24.71 -2.30 15.81
C ILE A 63 -25.90 -1.35 16.05
N PHE A 64 -26.99 -1.55 15.32
CA PHE A 64 -28.32 -1.09 15.77
C PHE A 64 -28.84 -2.10 16.79
N LYS A 65 -28.44 -1.96 18.04
CA LYS A 65 -29.10 -2.62 19.18
C LYS A 65 -30.04 -1.62 19.83
N ASN A 66 -31.29 -1.61 19.38
CA ASN A 66 -32.38 -0.98 20.11
C ASN A 66 -32.96 -2.02 21.07
N ASP A 67 -32.33 -2.18 22.24
CA ASP A 67 -32.91 -2.91 23.37
C ASP A 67 -33.47 -1.90 24.38
N LYS A 68 -34.80 -1.77 24.40
CA LYS A 68 -35.56 -1.55 25.63
C LYS A 68 -36.87 -2.33 25.53
N ALA A 69 -36.85 -3.54 26.09
CA ALA A 69 -37.98 -4.14 26.78
C ALA A 69 -37.72 -4.01 28.28
#